data_AF-A0A2E7XCN0-F1
#
_entry.id   AF-A0A2E7XCN0-F1
#
_cell.length_a   1.000
_cell.length_b   1.000
_cell.length_c   1.000
_cell.angle_alpha   90.00
_cell.angle_beta   90.00
_cell.angle_gamma   90.00
#
_symmetry.space_group_name_H-M   'P 1'
#
loop_
_entity.id
_entity.type
_entity.pdbx_description
1 polymer ?
#
loop_
_entity_poly.entity_id
_entity_poly.type
_entity_poly.pdbx_seq_one_letter_code
_entity_poly.pdbx_strand_id
1 'polypeptide(L)'
;MNKQALKNLVDIAGVSVNGKLKATLKGFESDDRNVRVYALRLLAQFTSHDSLSDDDFELAAQIVCAGLSDSKRRVRHIALKSSSPFLAHSNVVNRLREMSDDPGEKTKIRMGAVSVLAMARALGDASSVRAADLQKLRGFRHQLLLWLCQGPVNDNVKALLETFVEDGTREEAIMATRALCGYRIVNLGAFESSKRREITQTSHIAFGRVWYWVKRDEDSGSE
;
A
#
# COMPACT_ATOMS: atom_id res chain seq x y z
N MET A 1 13.10 -19.07 -18.99
CA MET A 1 12.69 -20.14 -18.03
C MET A 1 11.17 -20.28 -18.06
N ASN A 2 10.59 -21.44 -17.75
CA ASN A 2 9.11 -21.59 -17.67
C ASN A 2 8.61 -21.60 -16.21
N LYS A 3 7.29 -21.44 -16.01
CA LYS A 3 6.68 -21.34 -14.66
C LYS A 3 6.92 -22.59 -13.80
N GLN A 4 6.83 -23.78 -14.40
CA GLN A 4 7.03 -25.03 -13.66
C GLN A 4 8.49 -25.17 -13.20
N ALA A 5 9.45 -24.77 -14.04
CA ALA A 5 10.86 -24.75 -13.68
C ALA A 5 11.15 -23.76 -12.55
N LEU A 6 10.51 -22.59 -12.53
CA LEU A 6 10.65 -21.64 -11.41
C LEU A 6 10.04 -22.20 -10.13
N LYS A 7 8.86 -22.83 -10.20
CA LYS A 7 8.25 -23.50 -9.05
C LYS A 7 9.17 -24.61 -8.51
N ASN A 8 9.69 -25.46 -9.39
CA ASN A 8 10.61 -26.52 -9.01
C ASN A 8 11.89 -25.95 -8.38
N LEU A 9 12.44 -24.85 -8.89
CA LEU A 9 13.62 -24.20 -8.29
C LEU A 9 13.34 -23.67 -6.89
N VAL A 10 12.16 -23.10 -6.64
CA VAL A 10 11.74 -22.62 -5.32
C VAL A 10 11.50 -23.78 -4.37
N ASP A 11 10.87 -24.85 -4.85
CA ASP A 11 10.64 -26.07 -4.06
C ASP A 11 11.98 -26.77 -3.71
N ILE A 12 12.95 -26.78 -4.64
CA ILE A 12 14.32 -27.30 -4.42
C ILE A 12 15.14 -26.41 -3.49
N ALA A 13 14.96 -25.09 -3.55
CA ALA A 13 15.63 -24.14 -2.65
C ALA A 13 15.23 -24.30 -1.17
N GLY A 14 14.19 -25.11 -0.89
CA GLY A 14 13.79 -25.49 0.46
C GLY A 14 13.24 -24.32 1.30
N VAL A 15 13.36 -24.44 2.63
CA VAL A 15 12.80 -23.47 3.60
C VAL A 15 13.62 -22.17 3.67
N SER A 16 14.87 -22.15 3.18
CA SER A 16 15.75 -20.99 3.33
C SER A 16 15.29 -19.78 2.52
N VAL A 17 15.22 -18.61 3.17
CA VAL A 17 14.80 -17.35 2.56
C VAL A 17 15.74 -16.94 1.42
N ASN A 18 17.06 -17.12 1.62
CA ASN A 18 18.09 -16.77 0.63
C ASN A 18 17.96 -17.59 -0.67
N GLY A 19 17.70 -18.90 -0.57
CA GLY A 19 17.48 -19.75 -1.74
C GLY A 19 16.25 -19.34 -2.54
N LYS A 20 15.16 -18.96 -1.86
CA LYS A 20 13.93 -18.47 -2.49
C LYS A 20 14.14 -17.12 -3.18
N LEU A 21 14.92 -16.22 -2.59
CA LEU A 21 15.24 -14.92 -3.19
C LEU A 21 16.08 -15.08 -4.47
N LYS A 22 17.11 -15.93 -4.45
CA LYS A 22 17.92 -16.23 -5.65
C LYS A 22 17.10 -16.87 -6.77
N ALA A 23 16.19 -17.80 -6.43
CA ALA A 23 15.26 -18.37 -7.41
C ALA A 23 14.31 -17.31 -7.99
N THR A 24 13.84 -16.39 -7.15
CA THR A 24 12.99 -15.27 -7.55
C THR A 24 13.71 -14.32 -8.52
N LEU A 25 14.96 -13.96 -8.23
CA LEU A 25 15.80 -13.13 -9.12
C LEU A 25 15.92 -13.77 -10.50
N LYS A 26 16.32 -15.04 -10.56
CA LYS A 26 16.42 -15.80 -11.82
C LYS A 26 15.08 -15.89 -12.56
N GLY A 27 13.98 -15.97 -11.83
CA GLY A 27 12.62 -15.90 -12.38
C GLY A 27 12.29 -14.55 -13.01
N PHE A 28 12.72 -13.48 -12.36
CA PHE A 28 12.48 -12.13 -12.81
C PHE A 28 13.30 -11.76 -14.05
N GLU A 29 14.47 -12.35 -14.26
CA GLU A 29 15.29 -12.19 -15.47
C GLU A 29 14.71 -12.87 -16.72
N SER A 30 13.64 -13.66 -16.59
CA SER A 30 13.04 -14.38 -17.72
C SER A 30 12.33 -13.46 -18.72
N ASP A 31 12.48 -13.71 -20.02
CA ASP A 31 11.73 -12.99 -21.08
C ASP A 31 10.20 -13.21 -21.00
N ASP A 32 9.77 -14.34 -20.42
CA ASP A 32 8.35 -14.64 -20.22
C ASP A 32 7.74 -13.80 -19.08
N ARG A 33 6.83 -12.90 -19.47
CA ARG A 33 6.00 -12.09 -18.58
C ARG A 33 5.36 -12.88 -17.44
N ASN A 34 4.86 -14.09 -17.69
CA ASN A 34 4.16 -14.89 -16.69
C ASN A 34 5.12 -15.41 -15.61
N VAL A 35 6.39 -15.67 -15.99
CA VAL A 35 7.43 -16.09 -15.05
C VAL A 35 7.86 -14.91 -14.18
N ARG A 36 8.04 -13.72 -14.75
CA ARG A 36 8.31 -12.49 -13.98
C ARG A 36 7.18 -12.14 -13.01
N VAL A 37 5.92 -12.27 -13.45
CA VAL A 37 4.75 -12.12 -12.57
C VAL A 37 4.75 -13.13 -11.42
N TYR A 38 5.13 -14.38 -11.69
CA TYR A 38 5.19 -15.40 -10.66
C TYR A 38 6.33 -15.13 -9.67
N ALA A 39 7.50 -14.71 -10.16
CA ALA A 39 8.62 -14.27 -9.32
C ALA A 39 8.21 -13.15 -8.36
N LEU A 40 7.57 -12.07 -8.84
CA LEU A 40 7.12 -10.97 -7.98
C LEU A 40 6.07 -11.38 -6.92
N ARG A 41 5.25 -12.39 -7.23
CA ARG A 41 4.28 -12.95 -6.27
C ARG A 41 4.96 -13.78 -5.20
N LEU A 42 5.98 -14.55 -5.58
CA LEU A 42 6.79 -15.29 -4.62
C LEU A 42 7.52 -14.33 -3.70
N LEU A 43 8.09 -13.25 -4.24
CA LEU A 43 8.75 -12.22 -3.44
C LEU A 43 7.83 -11.71 -2.33
N ALA A 44 6.60 -11.31 -2.67
CA ALA A 44 5.62 -10.79 -1.72
C ALA A 44 5.20 -11.77 -0.62
N GLN A 45 5.45 -13.08 -0.77
CA GLN A 45 5.11 -14.10 0.23
C GLN A 45 6.17 -14.24 1.33
N PHE A 46 7.39 -13.78 1.10
CA PHE A 46 8.52 -14.03 2.01
C PHE A 46 9.20 -12.75 2.49
N THR A 47 8.62 -11.59 2.21
CA THR A 47 9.16 -10.27 2.57
C THR A 47 8.45 -9.72 3.81
N SER A 48 8.80 -10.29 4.96
CA SER A 48 8.76 -9.59 6.25
C SER A 48 10.16 -9.05 6.53
N HIS A 49 10.26 -7.79 6.97
CA HIS A 49 11.55 -7.13 7.25
C HIS A 49 12.42 -7.96 8.20
N ASP A 50 11.81 -8.65 9.16
CA ASP A 50 12.50 -9.48 10.16
C ASP A 50 13.12 -10.78 9.60
N SER A 51 12.86 -11.12 8.34
CA SER A 51 13.24 -12.41 7.74
C SER A 51 14.32 -12.32 6.67
N LEU A 52 14.74 -11.11 6.31
CA LEU A 52 15.76 -10.84 5.30
C LEU A 52 16.96 -10.16 5.96
N SER A 53 18.17 -10.51 5.53
CA SER A 53 19.34 -9.67 5.81
C SER A 53 19.22 -8.35 5.05
N ASP A 54 19.94 -7.32 5.48
CA ASP A 54 19.94 -6.01 4.80
C ASP A 54 20.27 -6.14 3.30
N ASP A 55 21.26 -6.98 2.95
CA ASP A 55 21.64 -7.25 1.55
C ASP A 55 20.51 -7.94 0.76
N ASP A 56 19.85 -8.93 1.36
CA ASP A 56 18.74 -9.66 0.72
C ASP A 56 17.51 -8.73 0.57
N PHE A 57 17.30 -7.83 1.52
CA PHE A 57 16.23 -6.84 1.48
C PHE A 57 16.46 -5.78 0.39
N GLU A 58 17.69 -5.28 0.26
CA GLU A 58 18.10 -4.37 -0.81
C GLU A 58 17.93 -5.02 -2.19
N LEU A 59 18.37 -6.27 -2.36
CA LEU A 59 18.16 -7.01 -3.60
C LEU A 59 16.67 -7.18 -3.93
N ALA A 60 15.85 -7.49 -2.93
CA ALA A 60 14.41 -7.60 -3.10
C ALA A 60 13.76 -6.25 -3.53
N ALA A 61 14.21 -5.13 -2.95
CA ALA A 61 13.78 -3.80 -3.34
C ALA A 61 14.15 -3.47 -4.80
N GLN A 62 15.35 -3.87 -5.25
CA GLN A 62 15.78 -3.72 -6.64
C GLN A 62 14.90 -4.51 -7.62
N ILE A 63 14.53 -5.75 -7.28
CA ILE A 63 13.61 -6.58 -8.08
C ILE A 63 12.25 -5.89 -8.21
N VAL A 64 11.70 -5.37 -7.10
CA VAL A 64 10.44 -4.62 -7.12
C VAL A 64 10.54 -3.38 -8.00
N CYS A 65 11.61 -2.59 -7.84
CA CYS A 65 11.84 -1.39 -8.63
C CYS A 65 11.91 -1.69 -10.13
N ALA A 66 12.66 -2.73 -10.52
CA ALA A 66 12.71 -3.20 -11.90
C ALA A 66 11.33 -3.66 -12.40
N GLY A 67 10.55 -4.32 -11.55
CA GLY A 67 9.17 -4.72 -11.85
C GLY A 67 8.23 -3.54 -12.10
N LEU A 68 8.39 -2.44 -11.37
CA LEU A 68 7.64 -1.19 -11.58
C LEU A 68 7.98 -0.51 -12.92
N SER A 69 9.17 -0.78 -13.46
CA SER A 69 9.63 -0.27 -14.76
C SER A 69 9.43 -1.24 -15.93
N ASP A 70 8.84 -2.41 -15.69
CA ASP A 70 8.70 -3.44 -16.73
C ASP A 70 7.83 -2.98 -17.92
N SER A 71 8.23 -3.31 -19.14
CA SER A 71 7.48 -2.99 -20.37
C SER A 71 6.04 -3.55 -20.37
N LYS A 72 5.80 -4.68 -19.68
CA LYS A 72 4.52 -5.37 -19.62
C LYS A 72 3.70 -4.87 -18.44
N ARG A 73 2.55 -4.23 -18.74
CA ARG A 73 1.55 -3.74 -17.77
C ARG A 73 1.28 -4.69 -16.60
N ARG A 74 1.13 -6.00 -16.87
CA ARG A 74 0.79 -6.98 -15.83
C ARG A 74 1.92 -7.15 -14.80
N VAL A 75 3.18 -7.03 -15.21
CA VAL A 75 4.33 -7.10 -14.30
C VAL A 75 4.32 -5.88 -13.40
N ARG A 76 4.21 -4.67 -13.98
CA ARG A 76 4.09 -3.42 -13.21
C ARG A 76 2.98 -3.45 -12.17
N HIS A 77 1.78 -3.91 -12.55
CA HIS A 77 0.65 -4.02 -11.62
C HIS A 77 0.90 -5.00 -10.47
N ILE A 78 1.68 -6.06 -10.69
CA ILE A 78 2.02 -7.01 -9.62
C ILE A 78 3.15 -6.44 -8.75
N ALA A 79 4.19 -5.83 -9.35
CA ALA A 79 5.26 -5.16 -8.62
C ALA A 79 4.71 -4.08 -7.68
N LEU A 80 3.73 -3.31 -8.17
CA LEU A 80 3.00 -2.32 -7.38
C LEU A 80 2.28 -2.91 -6.15
N LYS A 81 1.76 -4.13 -6.25
CA LYS A 81 1.14 -4.80 -5.10
C LYS A 81 2.17 -5.36 -4.12
N SER A 82 3.37 -5.66 -4.62
CA SER A 82 4.48 -6.19 -3.84
C SER A 82 5.38 -5.10 -3.24
N SER A 83 5.12 -3.81 -3.51
CA SER A 83 6.06 -2.74 -3.17
C SER A 83 5.95 -2.21 -1.75
N SER A 84 4.85 -2.45 -1.04
CA SER A 84 4.62 -1.87 0.30
C SER A 84 5.73 -2.19 1.32
N PRO A 85 6.31 -3.40 1.39
CA PRO A 85 7.40 -3.68 2.33
C PRO A 85 8.66 -2.86 2.06
N PHE A 86 8.84 -2.33 0.85
CA PHE A 86 10.10 -1.71 0.39
C PHE A 86 10.02 -0.18 0.33
N LEU A 87 9.07 0.43 1.03
CA LEU A 87 8.83 1.87 0.98
C LEU A 87 9.90 2.70 1.69
N ALA A 88 10.77 2.06 2.49
CA ALA A 88 11.99 2.67 3.00
C ALA A 88 13.03 2.95 1.90
N HIS A 89 12.99 2.25 0.75
CA HIS A 89 13.94 2.45 -0.35
C HIS A 89 13.49 3.61 -1.24
N SER A 90 14.33 4.64 -1.30
CA SER A 90 14.09 5.86 -2.09
C SER A 90 13.83 5.56 -3.58
N ASN A 91 14.51 4.56 -4.15
CA ASN A 91 14.32 4.15 -5.55
C ASN A 91 12.89 3.64 -5.83
N VAL A 92 12.34 2.82 -4.92
CA VAL A 92 10.96 2.32 -5.04
C VAL A 92 9.97 3.47 -4.94
N VAL A 93 10.16 4.36 -3.95
CA VAL A 93 9.29 5.54 -3.76
C VAL A 93 9.35 6.48 -4.96
N ASN A 94 10.54 6.79 -5.48
CA ASN A 94 10.72 7.65 -6.64
C ASN A 94 10.04 7.05 -7.87
N ARG A 95 10.19 5.74 -8.10
CA ARG A 95 9.54 5.08 -9.22
C ARG A 95 8.01 5.08 -9.11
N LEU A 96 7.48 4.89 -7.91
CA LEU A 96 6.02 5.00 -7.67
C LEU A 96 5.50 6.41 -7.96
N ARG A 97 6.28 7.46 -7.64
CA ARG A 97 5.92 8.86 -7.99
C ARG A 97 5.90 9.09 -9.49
N GLU A 98 6.93 8.63 -10.18
CA GLU A 98 6.95 8.71 -11.65
C GLU A 98 5.74 8.00 -12.27
N MET A 99 5.39 6.82 -11.75
CA MET A 99 4.21 6.09 -12.20
C MET A 99 2.89 6.78 -11.87
N SER A 100 2.77 7.52 -10.76
CA SER A 100 1.55 8.29 -10.45
C SER A 100 1.39 9.48 -11.40
N ASP A 101 2.51 10.09 -11.77
CA ASP A 101 2.56 11.32 -12.56
C ASP A 101 2.55 11.06 -14.07
N ASP A 102 2.83 9.83 -14.51
CA ASP A 102 2.84 9.44 -15.93
C ASP A 102 1.42 9.44 -16.55
N PRO A 103 1.08 10.39 -17.46
CA PRO A 103 -0.23 10.42 -18.11
C PRO A 103 -0.44 9.27 -19.10
N GLY A 104 0.63 8.61 -19.58
CA GLY A 104 0.57 7.45 -20.45
C GLY A 104 0.31 6.14 -19.72
N GLU A 105 0.46 6.11 -18.39
CA GLU A 105 0.20 4.92 -17.58
C GLU A 105 -1.31 4.70 -17.39
N LYS A 106 -1.72 3.44 -17.31
CA LYS A 106 -3.11 3.08 -17.06
C LYS A 106 -3.57 3.63 -15.72
N THR A 107 -4.73 4.30 -15.72
CA THR A 107 -5.36 4.90 -14.54
C THR A 107 -5.33 3.99 -13.32
N LYS A 108 -5.65 2.70 -13.45
CA LYS A 108 -5.61 1.74 -12.34
C LYS A 108 -4.22 1.56 -11.72
N ILE A 109 -3.16 1.58 -12.52
CA ILE A 109 -1.77 1.47 -12.05
C ILE A 109 -1.34 2.78 -11.39
N ARG A 110 -1.62 3.93 -12.03
CA ARG A 110 -1.39 5.26 -11.44
C ARG A 110 -2.04 5.38 -10.06
N MET A 111 -3.31 5.01 -10.00
CA MET A 111 -4.12 4.98 -8.76
C MET A 111 -3.54 4.07 -7.70
N GLY A 112 -3.04 2.89 -8.08
CA GLY A 112 -2.39 2.00 -7.13
C GLY A 112 -1.06 2.57 -6.63
N ALA A 113 -0.27 3.26 -7.48
CA ALA A 113 0.98 3.88 -7.06
C ALA A 113 0.74 5.00 -6.03
N VAL A 114 -0.26 5.86 -6.30
CA VAL A 114 -0.76 6.85 -5.34
C VAL A 114 -1.20 6.17 -4.04
N SER A 115 -1.91 5.04 -4.13
CA SER A 115 -2.38 4.29 -2.97
C SER A 115 -1.27 3.82 -2.07
N VAL A 116 -0.24 3.21 -2.65
CA VAL A 116 0.91 2.71 -1.91
C VAL A 116 1.65 3.87 -1.25
N LEU A 117 1.89 4.97 -1.96
CA LEU A 117 2.58 6.16 -1.43
C LEU A 117 1.82 6.82 -0.27
N ALA A 118 0.49 6.92 -0.38
CA ALA A 118 -0.34 7.47 0.68
C ALA A 118 -0.33 6.60 1.95
N MET A 119 -0.40 5.27 1.78
CA MET A 119 -0.35 4.32 2.89
C MET A 119 1.00 4.36 3.62
N ALA A 120 2.10 4.50 2.87
CA ALA A 120 3.46 4.68 3.41
C ALA A 120 3.53 5.83 4.44
N ARG A 121 2.90 6.97 4.10
CA ARG A 121 2.91 8.17 4.94
C ARG A 121 1.99 8.03 6.16
N ALA A 122 0.83 7.40 5.99
CA ALA A 122 -0.11 7.16 7.09
C ALA A 122 0.47 6.22 8.16
N LEU A 123 1.31 5.26 7.76
CA LEU A 123 1.98 4.32 8.66
C LEU A 123 3.26 4.88 9.31
N GLY A 124 3.62 6.14 9.06
CA GLY A 124 4.77 6.80 9.69
C GLY A 124 6.13 6.48 9.05
N ASP A 125 6.17 5.59 8.06
CA ASP A 125 7.41 5.04 7.50
C ASP A 125 7.99 5.86 6.33
N ALA A 126 7.26 6.87 5.83
CA ALA A 126 7.72 7.70 4.73
C ALA A 126 7.99 9.14 5.19
N SER A 127 9.18 9.35 5.76
CA SER A 127 9.81 10.67 5.93
C SER A 127 10.00 11.44 4.61
N SER A 128 9.69 10.84 3.46
CA SER A 128 10.09 11.35 2.14
C SER A 128 8.97 11.93 1.27
N VAL A 129 7.67 11.75 1.55
CA VAL A 129 6.56 12.26 0.70
C VAL A 129 6.11 13.64 1.18
N ARG A 130 6.27 14.69 0.36
CA ARG A 130 5.93 16.07 0.76
C ARG A 130 4.42 16.32 0.66
N ALA A 131 3.86 17.20 1.49
CA ALA A 131 2.47 17.63 1.38
C ALA A 131 2.12 18.21 -0.01
N ALA A 132 3.10 18.86 -0.67
CA ALA A 132 2.97 19.37 -2.03
C ALA A 132 2.71 18.29 -3.11
N ASP A 133 3.16 17.04 -2.88
CA ASP A 133 2.89 15.94 -3.79
C ASP A 133 1.40 15.53 -3.75
N LEU A 134 0.70 15.85 -2.66
CA LEU A 134 -0.73 15.56 -2.51
C LEU A 134 -1.62 16.56 -3.24
N GLN A 135 -1.15 17.79 -3.45
CA GLN A 135 -1.84 18.75 -4.32
C GLN A 135 -1.87 18.28 -5.78
N LYS A 136 -0.88 17.47 -6.22
CA LYS A 136 -0.90 16.83 -7.54
C LYS A 136 -1.92 15.69 -7.64
N LEU A 137 -2.43 15.21 -6.51
CA LEU A 137 -3.42 14.15 -6.42
C LEU A 137 -4.87 14.66 -6.51
N ARG A 138 -5.15 15.80 -7.17
CA ARG A 138 -6.54 16.35 -7.27
C ARG A 138 -7.56 15.30 -7.73
N GLY A 139 -7.19 14.42 -8.65
CA GLY A 139 -8.04 13.32 -9.12
C GLY A 139 -8.26 12.17 -8.10
N PHE A 140 -7.53 12.18 -6.99
CA PHE A 140 -7.47 11.09 -5.99
C PHE A 140 -7.65 11.57 -4.55
N ARG A 141 -8.02 12.84 -4.37
CA ARG A 141 -8.22 13.49 -3.07
C ARG A 141 -9.15 12.71 -2.15
N HIS A 142 -10.30 12.30 -2.67
CA HIS A 142 -11.28 11.53 -1.90
C HIS A 142 -10.71 10.21 -1.37
N GLN A 143 -9.94 9.50 -2.18
CA GLN A 143 -9.36 8.22 -1.80
C GLN A 143 -8.23 8.40 -0.77
N LEU A 144 -7.41 9.43 -0.93
CA LEU A 144 -6.39 9.80 0.06
C LEU A 144 -7.04 10.11 1.41
N LEU A 145 -8.06 10.96 1.41
CA LEU A 145 -8.80 11.33 2.61
C LEU A 145 -9.38 10.10 3.31
N LEU A 146 -9.99 9.18 2.55
CA LEU A 146 -10.51 7.93 3.10
C LEU A 146 -9.45 7.16 3.88
N TRP A 147 -8.22 7.05 3.36
CA TRP A 147 -7.13 6.36 4.06
C TRP A 147 -6.64 7.09 5.29
N LEU A 148 -6.50 8.42 5.22
CA LEU A 148 -6.13 9.24 6.38
C LEU A 148 -7.17 9.07 7.51
N CYS A 149 -8.45 8.93 7.15
CA CYS A 149 -9.52 8.66 8.09
C CYS A 149 -9.51 7.23 8.65
N GLN A 150 -8.79 6.26 8.06
CA GLN A 150 -8.74 4.86 8.53
C GLN A 150 -7.56 4.60 9.48
N GLY A 151 -6.38 5.15 9.16
CA GLY A 151 -5.12 4.95 9.91
C GLY A 151 -4.97 5.88 11.12
N PRO A 152 -3.95 5.71 11.98
CA PRO A 152 -3.70 6.59 13.14
C PRO A 152 -3.44 8.06 12.72
N VAL A 153 -3.78 9.00 13.61
CA VAL A 153 -3.56 10.44 13.37
C VAL A 153 -2.30 10.88 14.12
N ASN A 154 -1.17 10.88 13.43
CA ASN A 154 0.07 11.53 13.86
C ASN A 154 0.15 12.98 13.31
N ASP A 155 1.18 13.74 13.68
CA ASP A 155 1.33 15.15 13.26
C ASP A 155 1.33 15.32 11.73
N ASN A 156 1.94 14.36 11.02
CA ASN A 156 1.96 14.38 9.56
C ASN A 156 0.56 14.18 8.97
N VAL A 157 -0.22 13.23 9.49
CA VAL A 157 -1.62 12.98 9.08
C VAL A 157 -2.51 14.15 9.46
N LYS A 158 -2.31 14.72 10.65
CA LYS A 158 -3.04 15.89 11.15
C LYS A 158 -2.91 17.08 10.20
N ALA A 159 -1.68 17.45 9.83
CA ALA A 159 -1.43 18.54 8.88
C ALA A 159 -2.10 18.32 7.51
N LEU A 160 -2.16 17.06 7.05
CA LEU A 160 -2.86 16.73 5.80
C LEU A 160 -4.37 16.87 5.92
N LEU A 161 -4.95 16.39 7.02
CA LEU A 161 -6.37 16.54 7.29
C LEU A 161 -6.76 18.01 7.43
N GLU A 162 -5.93 18.84 8.08
CA GLU A 162 -6.13 20.30 8.16
C GLU A 162 -6.15 20.93 6.75
N THR A 163 -5.30 20.50 5.83
CA THR A 163 -5.34 20.94 4.43
C THR A 163 -6.67 20.57 3.74
N PHE A 164 -7.29 19.43 4.10
CA PHE A 164 -8.62 19.07 3.59
C PHE A 164 -9.74 19.90 4.20
N VAL A 165 -9.57 20.39 5.43
CA VAL A 165 -10.54 21.31 6.08
C VAL A 165 -10.49 22.69 5.44
N GLU A 166 -9.29 23.19 5.13
CA GLU A 166 -9.09 24.51 4.55
C GLU A 166 -9.47 24.58 3.07
N ASP A 167 -8.97 23.64 2.25
CA ASP A 167 -9.03 23.71 0.79
C ASP A 167 -9.94 22.65 0.15
N GLY A 168 -10.63 21.84 0.96
CA GLY A 168 -11.47 20.74 0.48
C GLY A 168 -12.89 21.12 0.08
N THR A 169 -13.58 20.17 -0.53
CA THR A 169 -15.04 20.27 -0.66
C THR A 169 -15.69 20.20 0.73
N ARG A 170 -16.96 20.60 0.84
CA ARG A 170 -17.71 20.49 2.10
C ARG A 170 -17.68 19.06 2.66
N GLU A 171 -17.82 18.05 1.82
CA GLU A 171 -17.78 16.65 2.23
C GLU A 171 -16.39 16.24 2.72
N GLU A 172 -15.35 16.67 2.00
CA GLU A 172 -13.97 16.40 2.39
C GLU A 172 -13.63 17.05 3.74
N ALA A 173 -14.02 18.31 3.93
CA ALA A 173 -13.81 19.03 5.18
C ALA A 173 -14.52 18.33 6.35
N ILE A 174 -15.78 17.90 6.19
CA ILE A 174 -16.52 17.16 7.23
C ILE A 174 -15.81 15.85 7.60
N MET A 175 -15.38 15.08 6.59
CA MET A 175 -14.67 13.82 6.83
C MET A 175 -13.34 14.06 7.55
N ALA A 176 -12.59 15.08 7.13
CA ALA A 176 -11.31 15.44 7.73
C ALA A 176 -11.46 15.92 9.17
N THR A 177 -12.42 16.82 9.44
CA THR A 177 -12.75 17.28 10.79
C THR A 177 -13.14 16.12 11.70
N ARG A 178 -13.97 15.17 11.24
CA ARG A 178 -14.29 13.99 12.04
C ARG A 178 -13.06 13.17 12.41
N ALA A 179 -12.15 12.95 11.46
CA ALA A 179 -10.91 12.25 11.73
C ALA A 179 -10.02 12.99 12.76
N LEU A 180 -9.92 14.32 12.63
CA LEU A 180 -9.22 15.19 13.58
C LEU A 180 -9.87 15.18 14.99
N CYS A 181 -11.18 15.00 15.08
CA CYS A 181 -11.91 14.85 16.34
C CYS A 181 -11.82 13.45 16.96
N GLY A 182 -10.89 12.61 16.51
CA GLY A 182 -10.63 11.30 17.11
C GLY A 182 -11.51 10.17 16.59
N TYR A 183 -12.18 10.34 15.44
CA TYR A 183 -12.91 9.25 14.78
C TYR A 183 -12.06 8.58 13.68
N ARG A 184 -12.39 7.33 13.38
CA ARG A 184 -11.84 6.60 12.23
C ARG A 184 -12.93 5.90 11.43
N ILE A 185 -12.66 5.67 10.16
CA ILE A 185 -13.52 4.87 9.30
C ILE A 185 -13.08 3.41 9.39
N VAL A 186 -14.04 2.50 9.57
CA VAL A 186 -13.76 1.06 9.57
C VAL A 186 -14.73 0.29 8.68
N ASN A 187 -14.27 -0.84 8.14
CA ASN A 187 -15.11 -1.77 7.39
C ASN A 187 -15.72 -2.80 8.34
N LEU A 188 -17.04 -2.94 8.39
CA LEU A 188 -17.71 -3.95 9.22
C LEU A 188 -17.23 -5.38 8.94
N GLY A 189 -16.89 -5.70 7.69
CA GLY A 189 -16.40 -7.00 7.30
C GLY A 189 -15.09 -7.42 7.98
N ALA A 190 -14.33 -6.45 8.52
CA ALA A 190 -13.10 -6.71 9.25
C ALA A 190 -13.33 -7.19 10.70
N PHE A 191 -14.55 -7.07 11.23
CA PHE A 191 -14.87 -7.43 12.61
C PHE A 191 -15.66 -8.74 12.71
N GLU A 192 -15.67 -9.36 13.88
CA GLU A 192 -16.55 -10.48 14.21
C GLU A 192 -18.02 -10.06 14.33
N SER A 193 -18.93 -11.03 14.22
CA SER A 193 -20.38 -10.77 14.19
C SER A 193 -20.92 -10.02 15.42
N SER A 194 -20.39 -10.29 16.61
CA SER A 194 -20.76 -9.60 17.85
C SER A 194 -20.40 -8.11 17.79
N LYS A 195 -19.15 -7.80 17.44
CA LYS A 195 -18.65 -6.41 17.32
C LYS A 195 -19.28 -5.66 16.15
N ARG A 196 -19.62 -6.34 15.05
CA ARG A 196 -20.42 -5.74 13.95
C ARG A 196 -21.74 -5.20 14.45
N ARG A 197 -22.47 -5.97 15.27
CA ARG A 197 -23.78 -5.56 15.80
C ARG A 197 -23.65 -4.34 16.69
N GLU A 198 -22.66 -4.33 17.58
CA GLU A 198 -22.35 -3.19 18.44
C GLU A 198 -22.07 -1.92 17.61
N ILE A 199 -21.13 -1.99 16.66
CA ILE A 199 -20.79 -0.87 15.77
C ILE A 199 -22.03 -0.36 15.02
N THR A 200 -22.87 -1.25 14.48
CA THR A 200 -24.10 -0.81 13.79
C THR A 200 -25.11 -0.10 14.70
N GLN A 201 -25.06 -0.33 16.02
CA GLN A 201 -25.96 0.30 16.99
C GLN A 201 -25.41 1.61 17.57
N THR A 202 -24.09 1.70 17.74
CA THR A 202 -23.44 2.81 18.46
C THR A 202 -22.77 3.83 17.55
N SER A 203 -22.55 3.49 16.27
CA SER A 203 -21.73 4.29 15.35
C SER A 203 -22.53 4.81 14.16
N HIS A 204 -22.09 5.93 13.60
CA HIS A 204 -22.69 6.51 12.39
C HIS A 204 -22.12 5.87 11.12
N ILE A 205 -22.98 5.67 10.11
CA ILE A 205 -22.54 5.25 8.77
C ILE A 205 -21.63 6.34 8.17
N ALA A 206 -20.48 5.92 7.66
CA ALA A 206 -19.57 6.78 6.91
C ALA A 206 -20.00 6.86 5.44
N PHE A 207 -20.14 5.73 4.77
CA PHE A 207 -20.68 5.65 3.40
C PHE A 207 -21.09 4.21 3.05
N GLY A 208 -22.03 4.08 2.11
CA GLY A 208 -22.60 2.79 1.74
C GLY A 208 -23.29 2.10 2.92
N ARG A 209 -23.14 0.78 3.04
CA ARG A 209 -23.77 -0.04 4.11
C ARG A 209 -22.78 -0.73 5.05
N VAL A 210 -21.48 -0.60 4.76
CA VAL A 210 -20.44 -1.41 5.41
C VAL A 210 -19.32 -0.58 6.03
N TRP A 211 -19.35 0.75 5.91
CA TRP A 211 -18.33 1.65 6.44
C TRP A 211 -18.92 2.56 7.51
N TYR A 212 -18.28 2.60 8.69
CA TYR A 212 -18.78 3.29 9.88
C TYR A 212 -17.70 4.17 10.50
N TRP A 213 -18.13 5.27 11.12
CA TRP A 213 -17.30 6.14 11.95
C TRP A 213 -17.28 5.63 13.39
N VAL A 214 -16.12 5.18 13.84
CA VAL A 214 -15.90 4.65 15.20
C VAL A 214 -14.90 5.55 15.93
N LYS A 215 -15.04 5.73 17.25
CA LYS A 215 -14.09 6.51 18.05
C LYS A 215 -12.79 5.73 18.23
N ARG A 216 -11.64 6.38 18.05
CA ARG A 216 -10.32 5.72 18.08
C ARG A 216 -9.96 5.14 19.44
N ASP A 217 -10.44 5.76 20.52
CA ASP A 217 -10.10 5.36 21.90
C ASP A 217 -10.84 4.10 22.38
N GLU A 218 -11.86 3.65 21.64
CA GLU A 218 -12.68 2.47 21.97
C GLU A 218 -12.06 1.14 21.49
N ASP A 219 -10.89 1.19 20.84
CA ASP A 219 -10.15 0.02 20.31
C ASP A 219 -8.93 -0.39 21.17
N SER A 220 -8.74 0.18 22.36
CA SER A 220 -7.66 -0.22 23.29
C SER A 220 -7.85 -1.61 23.94
N GLY A 221 -8.65 -2.48 23.33
CA GLY A 221 -8.94 -3.85 23.77
C GLY A 221 -8.42 -4.94 22.82
N SER A 222 -7.39 -4.67 22.02
CA SER A 222 -6.76 -5.66 21.14
C SER A 222 -5.28 -5.33 20.90
N GLU A 223 -4.45 -5.52 21.93
CA GLU A 223 -3.03 -5.87 21.72
C GLU A 223 -2.92 -7.38 21.46
#